data_AF-A0A1F4U5E9-F1
#
_entry.id   AF-A0A1F4U5E9-F1
#
_cell.length_a   1.000
_cell.length_b   1.000
_cell.length_c   1.000
_cell.angle_alpha   90.00
_cell.angle_beta   90.00
_cell.angle_gamma   90.00
#
_symmetry.space_group_name_H-M   'P 1'
#
loop_
_entity.id
_entity.type
_entity.pdbx_description
1 polymer ?
#
loop_
_entity_poly.entity_id
_entity_poly.type
_entity_poly.pdbx_seq_one_letter_code
_entity_poly.pdbx_strand_id
1 'polypeptide(L)' 'MEVREHEIYTLEETASLLKISRSTFLRLIKRGVLETCKVGGQYRVLGKEILNLFNPRVQQRAKLAYTKMKTKLERIGV' A
#
# COMPACT_ATOMS: atom_id res chain seq x y z
N MET A 1 4.68 -11.04 -12.07
CA MET A 1 3.24 -10.72 -12.01
C MET A 1 3.12 -9.26 -12.35
N GLU A 2 2.33 -8.94 -13.37
CA GLU A 2 2.09 -7.57 -13.81
C GLU A 2 0.82 -7.04 -13.14
N VAL A 3 0.76 -5.74 -12.85
CA VAL A 3 -0.43 -5.10 -12.28
C VAL A 3 -1.23 -4.44 -13.39
N ARG A 4 -2.49 -4.83 -13.55
CA ARG A 4 -3.42 -4.25 -14.53
C ARG A 4 -4.20 -3.12 -13.90
N GLU A 5 -4.25 -1.97 -14.57
CA GLU A 5 -4.80 -0.73 -14.02
C GLU A 5 -6.28 -0.84 -13.59
N HIS A 6 -7.11 -1.52 -14.39
CA HIS A 6 -8.56 -1.62 -14.16
C HIS A 6 -9.00 -2.90 -13.45
N GLU A 7 -8.05 -3.68 -12.95
CA GLU A 7 -8.34 -4.93 -12.25
C GLU A 7 -8.44 -4.68 -10.73
N ILE A 8 -9.27 -5.50 -10.07
CA ILE A 8 -9.49 -5.41 -8.63
C ILE A 8 -8.71 -6.51 -7.94
N TYR A 9 -7.87 -6.12 -6.99
CA TYR A 9 -7.05 -7.00 -6.19
C TYR A 9 -7.57 -7.11 -4.76
N THR A 10 -7.46 -8.29 -4.19
CA THR A 10 -7.67 -8.57 -2.76
C THR A 10 -6.53 -8.01 -1.92
N LEU A 11 -6.71 -8.06 -0.59
CA LEU A 11 -5.65 -7.73 0.35
C LEU A 11 -4.42 -8.61 0.11
N GLU A 12 -4.63 -9.91 -0.03
CA GLU A 12 -3.58 -10.92 -0.11
C GLU A 12 -2.79 -10.77 -1.41
N GLU A 13 -3.48 -10.55 -2.54
CA GLU A 13 -2.86 -10.25 -3.82
C GLU A 13 -2.07 -8.95 -3.77
N THR A 14 -2.66 -7.87 -3.25
CA THR A 14 -1.97 -6.58 -3.17
C THR A 14 -0.74 -6.64 -2.26
N ALA A 15 -0.85 -7.32 -1.12
CA ALA A 15 0.27 -7.54 -0.21
C ALA A 15 1.39 -8.35 -0.88
N SER A 16 1.04 -9.38 -1.66
CA SER A 16 1.99 -10.19 -2.43
C SER A 16 2.66 -9.41 -3.57
N LEU A 17 1.90 -8.57 -4.28
CA LEU A 17 2.39 -7.69 -5.35
C LEU A 17 3.39 -6.66 -4.80
N LEU A 18 3.04 -6.01 -3.68
CA LEU A 18 3.87 -5.00 -3.03
C LEU A 18 4.99 -5.58 -2.15
N LYS A 19 5.02 -6.90 -1.95
CA LYS A 19 5.97 -7.60 -1.05
C LYS A 19 5.94 -7.05 0.38
N ILE A 20 4.75 -6.81 0.91
CA ILE A 20 4.53 -6.31 2.26
C ILE A 20 3.67 -7.27 3.08
N SER A 21 3.76 -7.16 4.40
CA SER A 21 2.86 -7.89 5.29
C SER A 21 1.44 -7.32 5.28
N ARG A 22 0.47 -8.16 5.66
CA ARG A 22 -0.93 -7.76 5.88
C ARG A 22 -1.06 -6.58 6.85
N SER A 23 -0.26 -6.55 7.92
CA SER A 23 -0.27 -5.45 8.88
C SER A 23 0.23 -4.13 8.28
N THR A 24 1.21 -4.19 7.37
CA THR A 24 1.68 -3.02 6.62
C THR A 24 0.63 -2.54 5.63
N PHE A 25 -0.01 -3.43 4.88
CA PHE A 25 -1.12 -3.10 4.00
C PHE A 25 -2.24 -2.33 4.74
N LEU A 26 -2.71 -2.86 5.88
CA LEU A 26 -3.74 -2.21 6.69
C LEU A 26 -3.29 -0.84 7.23
N ARG A 27 -1.99 -0.70 7.53
CA ARG A 27 -1.40 0.57 7.99
C ARG A 27 -1.37 1.61 6.87
N LEU A 28 -1.11 1.20 5.63
CA LEU A 28 -1.14 2.09 4.46
C LEU A 28 -2.55 2.64 4.22
N ILE A 29 -3.57 1.78 4.33
CA ILE A 29 -4.98 2.20 4.28
C ILE A 29 -5.27 3.22 5.39
N LYS A 30 -4.93 2.88 6.64
CA LYS A 30 -5.19 3.77 7.80
C LYS A 30 -4.50 5.14 7.67
N ARG A 31 -3.40 5.22 6.93
CA ARG A 31 -2.64 6.45 6.68
C ARG A 31 -3.09 7.21 5.42
N GLY A 32 -4.08 6.69 4.68
CA GLY A 32 -4.51 7.28 3.41
C GLY A 32 -3.46 7.22 2.30
N VAL A 33 -2.51 6.28 2.40
CA VAL A 33 -1.47 6.08 1.37
C VAL A 33 -1.97 5.15 0.26
N LEU A 34 -2.87 4.21 0.61
CA LEU A 34 -3.48 3.29 -0.34
C LEU A 34 -5.00 3.44 -0.24
N GLU A 35 -5.63 3.83 -1.34
CA GLU A 35 -7.09 3.89 -1.44
C GLU A 35 -7.68 2.50 -1.69
N THR A 36 -8.75 2.18 -0.97
CA THR A 36 -9.38 0.85 -1.03
C THR A 36 -10.89 0.97 -0.81
N CYS A 37 -11.62 -0.02 -1.32
CA CYS A 37 -13.04 -0.20 -1.05
C CYS A 37 -13.24 -1.45 -0.19
N LYS A 38 -14.26 -1.43 0.68
CA LYS A 38 -14.64 -2.61 1.48
C LYS A 38 -15.90 -3.23 0.91
N VAL A 39 -15.82 -4.49 0.47
CA VAL A 39 -16.93 -5.23 -0.13
C VAL A 39 -17.06 -6.57 0.59
N GLY A 40 -18.23 -6.86 1.15
CA GLY A 40 -18.45 -8.11 1.90
C GLY A 40 -17.48 -8.31 3.07
N GLY A 41 -17.06 -7.24 3.74
CA GLY A 41 -16.11 -7.30 4.84
C GLY A 41 -14.63 -7.38 4.42
N GLN A 42 -14.33 -7.56 3.14
CA GLN A 42 -12.97 -7.67 2.62
C GLN A 42 -12.51 -6.38 1.93
N TYR A 43 -11.21 -6.13 1.95
CA TYR A 43 -10.61 -5.01 1.21
C TYR A 43 -10.44 -5.36 -0.27
N ARG A 44 -10.65 -4.36 -1.11
CA ARG A 44 -10.48 -4.40 -2.56
C ARG A 44 -9.70 -3.16 -3.01
N VAL A 45 -8.70 -3.37 -3.85
CA VAL A 45 -7.79 -2.33 -4.34
C VAL A 45 -7.86 -2.32 -5.85
N LEU A 46 -8.09 -1.17 -6.45
CA LEU A 46 -8.02 -1.03 -7.90
C LEU A 46 -6.56 -0.96 -8.31
N GLY A 47 -6.17 -1.64 -9.40
CA GLY A 47 -4.78 -1.71 -9.84
C GLY A 47 -4.14 -0.34 -10.06
N LYS A 48 -4.91 0.65 -10.53
CA LYS A 48 -4.45 2.05 -10.64
C LYS A 48 -3.93 2.60 -9.31
N GLU A 49 -4.50 2.23 -8.18
CA GLU A 49 -4.06 2.68 -6.86
C GLU A 49 -2.73 2.06 -6.45
N ILE A 50 -2.52 0.79 -6.83
CA ILE A 50 -1.23 0.11 -6.66
C ILE A 50 -0.17 0.80 -7.51
N LEU A 51 -0.48 1.12 -8.78
CA LEU A 51 0.42 1.82 -9.69
C LEU A 51 0.70 3.26 -9.21
N ASN A 52 -0.29 3.95 -8.65
CA ASN A 52 -0.17 5.30 -8.12
C ASN A 52 0.87 5.42 -7.00
N LEU A 53 1.13 4.36 -6.24
CA LEU A 53 2.21 4.34 -5.23
C LEU A 53 3.59 4.60 -5.84
N PHE A 54 3.78 4.26 -7.11
CA PHE A 54 5.03 4.44 -7.83
C PHE A 54 5.06 5.77 -8.62
N ASN A 55 3.97 6.53 -8.68
CA ASN A 55 3.91 7.80 -9.40
C ASN A 55 4.69 8.91 -8.65
N PRO A 56 5.70 9.55 -9.26
CA PRO A 56 6.57 10.52 -8.60
C PRO A 56 5.85 11.73 -7.96
N ARG A 57 4.65 12.07 -8.41
CA ARG A 57 3.83 13.13 -7.80
C ARG A 57 3.20 12.71 -6.46
N VAL A 58 2.77 11.44 -6.35
CA VAL A 58 2.25 10.83 -5.11
C VAL A 58 3.38 10.47 -4.15
N GLN A 59 4.57 10.18 -4.70
CA GLN A 59 5.75 9.81 -3.93
C GLN A 59 6.14 10.85 -2.87
N GLN A 60 5.88 12.16 -3.01
CA GLN A 60 6.25 13.09 -1.93
C GLN A 60 5.57 12.74 -0.60
N ARG A 61 4.28 12.36 -0.62
CA ARG A 61 3.55 11.95 0.60
C ARG A 61 3.90 10.53 1.03
N ALA A 62 3.97 9.59 0.09
CA ALA A 62 4.27 8.18 0.39
C ALA A 62 5.73 7.98 0.85
N LYS A 63 6.69 8.68 0.25
CA LYS A 63 8.12 8.69 0.66
C LYS A 63 8.27 9.28 2.05
N LEU A 64 7.56 10.37 2.38
CA LEU A 64 7.54 10.90 3.75
C LEU A 64 6.99 9.86 4.74
N ALA A 65 5.92 9.13 4.39
CA ALA A 65 5.34 8.10 5.26
C ALA A 65 6.25 6.86 5.41
N TYR A 66 6.90 6.43 4.33
CA TYR A 66 7.88 5.33 4.32
C TYR A 66 9.14 5.71 5.10
N THR A 67 9.76 6.85 4.82
CA THR A 67 10.94 7.35 5.54
C THR A 67 10.63 7.49 7.03
N LYS A 68 9.50 8.09 7.41
CA LYS A 68 9.09 8.17 8.83
C LYS A 68 8.94 6.80 9.48
N MET A 69 8.41 5.81 8.75
CA MET A 69 8.29 4.44 9.25
C MET A 69 9.64 3.77 9.39
N LYS A 70 10.50 3.85 8.36
CA LYS A 70 11.84 3.29 8.34
C LYS A 70 12.70 3.86 9.46
N THR A 71 12.77 5.19 9.60
CA THR A 71 13.51 5.85 10.69
C THR A 71 12.98 5.46 12.07
N LYS A 72 11.67 5.21 12.20
CA LYS A 72 11.10 4.72 13.46
C LYS A 72 11.52 3.28 13.75
N LEU A 73 11.56 2.41 12.75
CA LEU A 73 12.02 1.02 12.89
C LEU A 73 13.51 0.97 13.22
N GLU A 74 14.34 1.74 12.52
CA GLU A 74 15.79 1.86 12.77
C GLU A 74 16.10 2.36 14.19
N ARG A 75 15.29 3.26 14.73
CA ARG A 75 15.42 3.76 16.12
C ARG A 75 14.99 2.74 17.19
N ILE A 76 14.18 1.75 16.83
CA ILE A 76 13.68 0.73 17.75
C ILE A 76 14.61 -0.50 17.77
N GLY A 77 15.58 -0.60 16.86
CA GLY A 77 16.59 -1.66 16.87
C GLY A 77 16.01 -3.04 16.54
N VAL A 78 15.23 -3.12 15.44
CA VAL A 78 14.84 -4.37 14.78
C VAL A 78 15.30 -4.31 13.33
#